data_AF-A0A959HA48-F1
#
_entry.id   AF-A0A959HA48-F1
#
_cell.length_a   1.000
_cell.length_b   1.000
_cell.length_c   1.000
_cell.angle_alpha   90.00
_cell.angle_beta   90.00
_cell.angle_gamma   90.00
#
_symmetry.space_group_name_H-M   'P 1'
#
loop_
_entity.id
_entity.type
_entity.pdbx_description
1 polymer ?
#
loop_
_entity_poly.entity_id
_entity_poly.type
_entity_poly.pdbx_seq_one_letter_code
_entity_poly.pdbx_strand_id
1 'polypeptide(L)'
;MIQFSLSGKATIFFSFLCLLLIFSCGEGGDGVITPEDKLELSFARLGSQSILNGNAVEGEGAIYLGFSAPVEITSSDLFQISTGGQVLDDTESWNAQGNQVSITLNHAWAEGGEYTLKASGRLNSPEASALDELMLTFSILTRPLRVTRIQVDTIVFTLDADALNTDISVSRPMEIAFSHPLGISAQNLKENISIEGRDKVDFNITALSDTLFQLQFTEELKDFTTHEMVIGSGLGVAAGRDFDQLELTFFTGLSATTDFPIVPDDELLTIVQERTFRYFWDFGHPDCGMARERNTSGNTVTSGGSGFGLMAMVVAVERGFITMQEALSRWEKVIGFLETADRFHGAWPHWINGQTGNVIPFSAADNGGDLVETAFLVQGLLTVRQYLLQEAPQETGLIGRITALWEGVEWNWYTKGQNEALYWHWSPDNEFQINLKIRGHNETQIVYILAASSPTHPIAPEIYNSGYARSGGMANGQSYYGITLPLGSDYGGPLFFAHYSYLGLDPR
;
A
#
# COMPACT_ATOMS: atom_id res chain seq x y z
N MET A 1 20.73 -3.17 21.06
CA MET A 1 20.55 -4.55 21.54
C MET A 1 19.37 -5.12 20.77
N ILE A 2 19.66 -5.75 19.61
CA ILE A 2 18.66 -6.18 18.62
C ILE A 2 18.93 -7.68 18.41
N GLN A 3 18.01 -8.53 18.84
CA GLN A 3 18.04 -9.97 18.58
C GLN A 3 16.74 -10.35 17.87
N PHE A 4 16.87 -10.61 16.56
CA PHE A 4 15.85 -11.32 15.79
C PHE A 4 16.05 -12.82 16.00
N SER A 5 15.04 -13.49 16.54
CA SER A 5 14.95 -14.94 16.68
C SER A 5 14.08 -15.48 15.55
N LEU A 6 14.71 -16.07 14.53
CA LEU A 6 14.05 -16.85 13.49
C LEU A 6 13.88 -18.30 14.00
N SER A 7 12.63 -18.71 14.28
CA SER A 7 12.30 -20.12 14.53
C SER A 7 11.89 -20.81 13.24
N GLY A 8 12.56 -21.92 12.95
CA GLY A 8 12.52 -22.65 11.68
C GLY A 8 11.20 -23.36 11.37
N LYS A 9 10.86 -23.35 10.07
CA LYS A 9 9.86 -24.24 9.46
C LYS A 9 10.52 -25.57 9.14
N ALA A 10 9.94 -26.66 9.64
CA ALA A 10 10.31 -28.03 9.32
C ALA A 10 9.80 -28.38 7.91
N THR A 11 10.71 -28.58 6.97
CA THR A 11 10.40 -29.09 5.62
C THR A 11 10.48 -30.62 5.66
N ILE A 12 9.34 -31.24 5.34
CA ILE A 12 9.15 -32.68 5.17
C ILE A 12 9.88 -33.11 3.88
N PHE A 13 10.94 -33.91 4.02
CA PHE A 13 11.58 -34.62 2.92
C PHE A 13 11.17 -36.10 3.00
N PHE A 14 10.23 -36.52 2.15
CA PHE A 14 9.91 -37.93 1.92
C PHE A 14 11.02 -38.53 1.04
N SER A 15 11.92 -39.29 1.66
CA SER A 15 12.96 -40.04 0.95
C SER A 15 12.39 -41.39 0.52
N PHE A 16 12.31 -41.62 -0.78
CA PHE A 16 11.91 -42.89 -1.39
C PHE A 16 13.03 -43.92 -1.20
N LEU A 17 12.83 -44.87 -0.28
CA LEU A 17 13.73 -45.99 -0.07
C LEU A 17 13.51 -47.01 -1.19
N CYS A 18 14.42 -47.04 -2.18
CA CYS A 18 14.54 -48.12 -3.14
C CYS A 18 15.00 -49.40 -2.43
N LEU A 19 14.08 -50.33 -2.20
CA LEU A 19 14.40 -51.69 -1.77
C LEU A 19 14.74 -52.53 -3.01
N LEU A 20 16.04 -52.70 -3.27
CA LEU A 20 16.58 -53.70 -4.18
C LEU A 20 16.38 -55.09 -3.56
N LEU A 21 15.37 -55.83 -4.03
CA LEU A 21 15.26 -57.27 -3.81
C LEU A 21 15.98 -58.00 -4.93
N ILE A 22 17.11 -58.60 -4.55
CA ILE A 22 17.90 -59.51 -5.37
C ILE A 22 17.11 -60.82 -5.48
N PHE A 23 16.55 -61.11 -6.65
CA PHE A 23 16.07 -62.46 -6.97
C PHE A 23 17.22 -63.28 -7.54
N SER A 24 17.47 -64.40 -6.85
CA SER A 24 18.40 -65.47 -7.19
C SER A 24 18.13 -66.03 -8.58
N CYS A 25 19.18 -66.13 -9.40
CA CYS A 25 19.18 -66.98 -10.59
C CYS A 25 18.96 -68.44 -10.18
N GLY A 26 17.87 -69.04 -10.66
CA GLY A 26 17.69 -70.49 -10.71
C GLY A 26 18.06 -70.99 -12.10
N GLU A 27 18.97 -71.95 -12.17
CA GLU A 27 19.42 -72.62 -13.38
C GLU A 27 18.29 -73.35 -14.11
N GLY A 28 18.47 -73.49 -15.43
CA GLY A 28 17.53 -74.10 -16.36
C GLY A 28 17.19 -75.55 -16.03
N GLY A 29 15.91 -75.86 -16.24
CA GLY A 29 15.39 -77.20 -16.38
C GLY A 29 14.33 -77.17 -17.47
N ASP A 30 14.57 -77.91 -18.55
CA ASP A 30 13.55 -78.26 -19.54
C ASP A 30 12.38 -78.94 -18.81
N GLY A 31 11.26 -78.23 -18.72
CA GLY A 31 10.06 -78.63 -18.02
C GLY A 31 8.84 -78.37 -18.88
N VAL A 32 8.32 -79.46 -19.45
CA VAL A 32 7.00 -79.68 -20.04
C VAL A 32 5.93 -78.68 -19.54
N ILE A 33 5.28 -77.99 -20.49
CA ILE A 33 4.08 -77.16 -20.28
C ILE A 33 2.99 -78.00 -19.61
N THR A 34 2.57 -77.61 -18.41
CA THR A 34 1.30 -78.03 -17.80
C THR A 34 0.21 -77.02 -18.19
N PRO A 35 -0.91 -77.45 -18.80
CA PRO A 35 -1.99 -76.57 -19.22
C PRO A 35 -2.93 -76.27 -18.03
N GLU A 36 -2.65 -75.23 -17.25
CA GLU A 36 -3.64 -74.77 -16.24
C GLU A 36 -3.60 -73.27 -15.91
N ASP A 37 -2.76 -72.44 -16.56
CA ASP A 37 -2.83 -70.99 -16.38
C ASP A 37 -4.05 -70.42 -17.12
N LYS A 38 -4.90 -69.69 -16.39
CA LYS A 38 -6.08 -69.01 -16.93
C LYS A 38 -5.72 -67.59 -17.35
N LEU A 39 -6.25 -67.15 -18.50
CA LEU A 39 -6.13 -65.77 -18.92
C LEU A 39 -6.90 -64.89 -17.92
N GLU A 40 -6.20 -63.95 -17.29
CA GLU A 40 -6.74 -63.06 -16.28
C GLU A 40 -6.49 -61.61 -16.66
N LEU A 41 -7.43 -60.73 -16.33
CA LEU A 41 -7.24 -59.29 -16.42
C LEU A 41 -6.36 -58.84 -15.25
N SER A 42 -5.11 -58.48 -15.54
CA SER A 42 -4.15 -58.00 -14.53
C SER A 42 -4.43 -56.57 -14.08
N PHE A 43 -4.88 -55.70 -15.00
CA PHE A 43 -5.32 -54.34 -14.66
C PHE A 43 -6.30 -53.80 -15.68
N ALA A 44 -7.16 -52.88 -15.24
CA ALA A 44 -7.93 -52.00 -16.10
C ALA A 44 -7.88 -50.59 -15.54
N ARG A 45 -7.55 -49.61 -16.38
CA ARG A 45 -7.46 -48.20 -15.98
C ARG A 45 -7.97 -47.27 -17.07
N LEU A 46 -8.55 -46.14 -16.67
CA LEU A 46 -8.74 -44.98 -17.53
C LEU A 46 -7.64 -43.97 -17.21
N GLY A 47 -6.79 -43.65 -18.19
CA GLY A 47 -5.58 -42.88 -17.94
C GLY A 47 -4.69 -43.57 -16.89
N SER A 48 -4.52 -42.94 -15.73
CA SER A 48 -3.78 -43.50 -14.58
C SER A 48 -4.67 -44.13 -13.50
N GLN A 49 -6.00 -44.04 -13.60
CA GLN A 49 -6.92 -44.42 -12.53
C GLN A 49 -7.54 -45.80 -12.78
N SER A 50 -7.53 -46.65 -11.75
CA SER A 50 -8.11 -48.00 -11.84
C SER A 50 -9.62 -47.94 -12.00
N ILE A 51 -10.14 -48.63 -13.01
CA ILE A 51 -11.58 -48.85 -13.23
C ILE A 51 -12.02 -50.26 -12.78
N LEU A 52 -11.14 -51.00 -12.10
CA LEU A 52 -11.53 -52.25 -11.45
C LEU A 52 -12.44 -51.91 -10.26
N ASN A 53 -13.62 -52.53 -10.22
CA ASN A 53 -14.66 -52.42 -9.17
C ASN A 53 -15.65 -51.24 -9.27
N GLY A 54 -15.87 -50.62 -10.43
CA GLY A 54 -16.95 -49.62 -10.54
C GLY A 54 -16.60 -48.24 -9.98
N ASN A 55 -15.31 -47.93 -9.80
CA ASN A 55 -14.88 -46.63 -9.26
C ASN A 55 -15.26 -45.48 -10.20
N ALA A 56 -15.60 -44.35 -9.62
CA ALA A 56 -15.67 -43.09 -10.34
C ALA A 56 -14.25 -42.57 -10.60
N VAL A 57 -13.96 -42.21 -11.85
CA VAL A 57 -12.64 -41.78 -12.32
C VAL A 57 -12.73 -40.47 -13.10
N GLU A 58 -11.62 -39.79 -13.29
CA GLU A 58 -11.53 -38.61 -14.15
C GLU A 58 -11.62 -39.03 -15.63
N GLY A 59 -12.39 -38.28 -16.40
CA GLY A 59 -12.68 -38.57 -17.80
C GLY A 59 -11.59 -38.11 -18.77
N GLU A 60 -10.34 -38.51 -18.56
CA GLU A 60 -9.22 -38.11 -19.42
C GLU A 60 -8.43 -39.31 -19.96
N GLY A 61 -8.24 -39.34 -21.28
CA GLY A 61 -7.41 -40.32 -21.98
C GLY A 61 -8.11 -41.61 -22.40
N ALA A 62 -7.29 -42.63 -22.69
CA ALA A 62 -7.71 -43.94 -23.15
C ALA A 62 -7.88 -44.94 -21.99
N ILE A 63 -8.69 -45.98 -22.22
CA ILE A 63 -8.71 -47.16 -21.36
C ILE A 63 -7.51 -48.03 -21.68
N TYR A 64 -6.82 -48.53 -20.67
CA TYR A 64 -5.78 -49.54 -20.81
C TYR A 64 -6.18 -50.80 -20.06
N LEU A 65 -6.19 -51.93 -20.77
CA LEU A 65 -6.35 -53.25 -20.20
C LEU A 65 -5.03 -54.03 -20.35
N GLY A 66 -4.63 -54.73 -19.30
CA GLY A 66 -3.49 -55.63 -19.33
C GLY A 66 -3.87 -57.02 -18.87
N PHE A 67 -3.36 -58.03 -19.55
CA PHE A 67 -3.69 -59.44 -19.33
C PHE A 67 -2.47 -60.25 -18.88
N SER A 68 -2.71 -61.35 -18.17
CA SER A 68 -1.67 -62.24 -17.64
C SER A 68 -0.88 -62.97 -18.75
N ALA A 69 -1.45 -63.10 -19.94
CA ALA A 69 -0.85 -63.68 -21.15
C ALA A 69 -1.35 -62.95 -22.41
N PRO A 70 -0.72 -63.13 -23.59
CA PRO A 70 -1.20 -62.54 -24.85
C PRO A 70 -2.64 -62.94 -25.18
N VAL A 71 -3.43 -62.03 -25.74
CA VAL A 71 -4.79 -62.27 -26.23
C VAL A 71 -4.74 -62.48 -27.75
N GLU A 72 -5.52 -63.45 -28.26
CA GLU A 72 -5.65 -63.68 -29.69
C GLU A 72 -6.49 -62.57 -30.35
N ILE A 73 -5.86 -61.71 -31.15
CA ILE A 73 -6.51 -60.55 -31.77
C ILE A 73 -7.21 -60.97 -33.07
N THR A 74 -8.53 -61.20 -33.00
CA THR A 74 -9.33 -61.71 -34.13
C THR A 74 -10.14 -60.63 -34.87
N SER A 75 -10.30 -59.45 -34.27
CA SER A 75 -10.95 -58.28 -34.86
C SER A 75 -10.36 -56.99 -34.28
N SER A 76 -10.69 -55.84 -34.87
CA SER A 76 -10.37 -54.51 -34.32
C SER A 76 -11.30 -54.05 -33.19
N ASP A 77 -12.38 -54.80 -32.93
CA ASP A 77 -13.51 -54.40 -32.08
C ASP A 77 -13.78 -55.50 -31.03
N LEU A 78 -12.73 -55.93 -30.34
CA LEU A 78 -12.79 -57.00 -29.34
C LEU A 78 -13.49 -56.53 -28.06
N PHE A 79 -13.55 -55.24 -27.84
CA PHE A 79 -14.22 -54.57 -26.74
C PHE A 79 -15.26 -53.59 -27.30
N GLN A 80 -16.32 -53.39 -26.53
CA GLN A 80 -17.34 -52.40 -26.80
C GLN A 80 -17.54 -51.57 -25.55
N ILE A 81 -17.43 -50.25 -25.72
CA ILE A 81 -17.78 -49.30 -24.67
C ILE A 81 -19.21 -48.83 -24.94
N SER A 82 -20.05 -48.84 -23.92
CA SER A 82 -21.42 -48.38 -24.03
C SER A 82 -21.83 -47.51 -22.85
N THR A 83 -22.76 -46.58 -23.10
CA THR A 83 -23.39 -45.75 -22.08
C THR A 83 -24.88 -45.62 -22.38
N GLY A 84 -25.74 -45.73 -21.36
CA GLY A 84 -27.19 -45.71 -21.55
C GLY A 84 -27.73 -46.76 -22.56
N GLY A 85 -26.99 -47.85 -22.78
CA GLY A 85 -27.30 -48.88 -23.77
C GLY A 85 -26.91 -48.55 -25.22
N GLN A 86 -26.27 -47.41 -25.48
CA GLN A 86 -25.68 -47.07 -26.78
C GLN A 86 -24.20 -47.44 -26.81
N VAL A 87 -23.78 -48.14 -27.86
CA VAL A 87 -22.36 -48.44 -28.13
C VAL A 87 -21.69 -47.18 -28.69
N LEU A 88 -20.49 -46.89 -28.20
CA LEU A 88 -19.70 -45.73 -28.56
C LEU A 88 -18.64 -46.08 -29.60
N ASP A 89 -18.32 -45.12 -30.46
CA ASP A 89 -17.21 -45.27 -31.41
C ASP A 89 -15.87 -45.10 -30.70
N ASP A 90 -15.03 -46.13 -30.81
CA ASP A 90 -13.70 -46.19 -30.21
C ASP A 90 -12.64 -46.73 -31.18
N THR A 91 -11.39 -46.75 -30.76
CA THR A 91 -10.28 -47.33 -31.51
C THR A 91 -9.38 -48.11 -30.57
N GLU A 92 -9.17 -49.38 -30.88
CA GLU A 92 -8.28 -50.28 -30.16
C GLU A 92 -6.88 -50.31 -30.76
N SER A 93 -5.86 -50.26 -29.91
CA SER A 93 -4.47 -50.44 -30.29
C SER A 93 -3.78 -51.39 -29.32
N TRP A 94 -3.21 -52.46 -29.85
CA TRP A 94 -2.51 -53.49 -29.08
C TRP A 94 -1.01 -53.25 -29.04
N ASN A 95 -0.36 -53.67 -27.95
CA ASN A 95 1.10 -53.68 -27.87
C ASN A 95 1.70 -54.85 -28.67
N ALA A 96 3.03 -54.82 -28.91
CA ALA A 96 3.72 -55.82 -29.73
C ALA A 96 3.62 -57.25 -29.18
N GLN A 97 3.45 -57.40 -27.86
CA GLN A 97 3.30 -58.68 -27.17
C GLN A 97 1.85 -59.19 -27.16
N GLY A 98 0.87 -58.38 -27.58
CA GLY A 98 -0.55 -58.76 -27.59
C GLY A 98 -1.17 -58.95 -26.20
N ASN A 99 -0.51 -58.54 -25.11
CA ASN A 99 -1.01 -58.69 -23.74
C ASN A 99 -1.51 -57.37 -23.13
N GLN A 100 -1.48 -56.27 -23.89
CA GLN A 100 -2.09 -54.99 -23.49
C GLN A 100 -2.81 -54.34 -24.67
N VAL A 101 -3.97 -53.76 -24.39
CA VAL A 101 -4.76 -52.96 -25.32
C VAL A 101 -5.02 -51.57 -24.75
N SER A 102 -4.95 -50.57 -25.63
CA SER A 102 -5.39 -49.21 -25.38
C SER A 102 -6.65 -48.94 -26.21
N ILE A 103 -7.71 -48.46 -25.59
CA ILE A 103 -9.02 -48.20 -26.21
C ILE A 103 -9.33 -46.72 -26.06
N THR A 104 -9.42 -46.00 -27.18
CA THR A 104 -9.59 -44.53 -27.19
C THR A 104 -10.95 -44.18 -27.76
N LEU A 105 -11.77 -43.44 -27.01
CA LEU A 105 -13.02 -42.89 -27.55
C LEU A 105 -12.74 -41.77 -28.54
N ASN A 106 -13.59 -41.66 -29.56
CA ASN A 106 -13.50 -40.59 -30.57
C ASN A 106 -14.07 -39.24 -30.08
N HIS A 107 -14.52 -39.17 -28.82
CA HIS A 107 -15.02 -37.97 -28.17
C HIS A 107 -14.62 -37.96 -26.69
N ALA A 108 -14.77 -36.81 -26.04
CA ALA A 108 -14.48 -36.68 -24.61
C ALA A 108 -15.48 -37.47 -23.76
N TRP A 109 -14.99 -38.00 -22.64
CA TRP A 109 -15.82 -38.62 -21.61
C TRP A 109 -16.79 -37.58 -21.02
N ALA A 110 -18.07 -37.94 -20.91
CA ALA A 110 -19.09 -37.07 -20.34
C ALA A 110 -19.06 -37.18 -18.81
N GLU A 111 -18.92 -36.04 -18.12
CA GLU A 111 -18.98 -36.00 -16.66
C GLU A 111 -20.31 -36.55 -16.13
N GLY A 112 -20.24 -37.33 -15.04
CA GLY A 112 -21.40 -38.03 -14.48
C GLY A 112 -21.90 -39.21 -15.32
N GLY A 113 -21.29 -39.48 -16.48
CA GLY A 113 -21.66 -40.60 -17.33
C GLY A 113 -21.27 -41.94 -16.71
N GLU A 114 -22.15 -42.93 -16.84
CA GLU A 114 -21.87 -44.33 -16.51
C GLU A 114 -21.56 -45.12 -17.78
N TYR A 115 -20.46 -45.87 -17.74
CA TYR A 115 -19.93 -46.58 -18.88
C TYR A 115 -19.74 -48.06 -18.56
N THR A 116 -20.03 -48.90 -19.55
CA THR A 116 -19.78 -50.34 -19.51
C THR A 116 -18.83 -50.70 -20.63
N LEU A 117 -17.68 -51.27 -20.28
CA LEU A 117 -16.78 -51.92 -21.21
C LEU A 117 -17.04 -53.42 -21.18
N LYS A 118 -17.30 -54.02 -22.34
CA LYS A 118 -17.59 -55.45 -22.48
C LYS A 118 -16.75 -56.06 -23.60
N ALA A 119 -16.18 -57.23 -23.38
CA ALA A 119 -15.61 -58.02 -24.46
C ALA A 119 -16.72 -58.55 -25.39
N SER A 120 -16.52 -58.47 -26.71
CA SER A 120 -17.47 -58.91 -27.74
C SER A 120 -17.73 -60.42 -27.70
N GLY A 121 -16.90 -61.19 -26.99
CA GLY A 121 -17.07 -62.62 -26.73
C GLY A 121 -15.98 -63.16 -25.81
N ARG A 122 -15.82 -64.49 -25.85
CA ARG A 122 -14.74 -65.20 -25.13
C ARG A 122 -13.37 -64.75 -25.66
N LEU A 123 -12.47 -64.36 -24.76
CA LEU A 123 -11.11 -63.96 -25.10
C LEU A 123 -10.19 -65.18 -25.05
N ASN A 124 -9.70 -65.62 -26.21
CA ASN A 124 -8.76 -66.73 -26.32
C ASN A 124 -7.31 -66.25 -26.15
N SER A 125 -6.42 -67.16 -25.75
CA SER A 125 -4.98 -66.92 -25.65
C SER A 125 -4.22 -68.08 -26.29
N PRO A 126 -3.09 -67.82 -26.98
CA PRO A 126 -2.20 -68.89 -27.43
C PRO A 126 -1.44 -69.58 -26.28
N GLU A 127 -1.40 -68.96 -25.10
CA GLU A 127 -0.53 -69.38 -23.98
C GLU A 127 -1.32 -69.70 -22.69
N ALA A 128 -2.62 -69.40 -22.63
CA ALA A 128 -3.46 -69.61 -21.46
C ALA A 128 -4.88 -70.09 -21.84
N SER A 129 -5.59 -70.68 -20.87
CA SER A 129 -7.01 -71.01 -21.04
C SER A 129 -7.87 -69.74 -21.11
N ALA A 130 -8.86 -69.73 -22.00
CA ALA A 130 -9.61 -68.53 -22.37
C ALA A 130 -10.40 -67.90 -21.21
N LEU A 131 -10.58 -66.57 -21.28
CA LEU A 131 -11.42 -65.80 -20.38
C LEU A 131 -12.84 -65.71 -20.96
N ASP A 132 -13.80 -66.35 -20.28
CA ASP A 132 -15.16 -66.56 -20.81
C ASP A 132 -16.00 -65.27 -20.87
N GLU A 133 -15.82 -64.33 -19.93
CA GLU A 133 -16.52 -63.05 -19.93
C GLU A 133 -15.66 -61.96 -19.28
N LEU A 134 -15.63 -60.79 -19.92
CA LEU A 134 -15.10 -59.56 -19.32
C LEU A 134 -16.15 -58.45 -19.47
N MET A 135 -16.59 -57.94 -18.32
CA MET A 135 -17.45 -56.76 -18.23
C MET A 135 -16.96 -55.89 -17.08
N LEU A 136 -16.70 -54.62 -17.36
CA LEU A 136 -16.33 -53.61 -16.38
C LEU A 136 -17.31 -52.46 -16.48
N THR A 137 -17.78 -51.98 -15.33
CA THR A 137 -18.51 -50.72 -15.23
C THR A 137 -17.63 -49.68 -14.54
N PHE A 138 -17.78 -48.42 -14.90
CA PHE A 138 -17.15 -47.27 -14.24
C PHE A 138 -17.97 -46.01 -14.52
N SER A 139 -17.75 -44.96 -13.74
CA SER A 139 -18.38 -43.66 -13.96
C SER A 139 -17.36 -42.55 -14.04
N ILE A 140 -17.75 -41.44 -14.67
CA ILE A 140 -16.90 -40.26 -14.77
C ILE A 140 -17.28 -39.27 -13.67
N LEU A 141 -16.29 -38.81 -12.92
CA LEU A 141 -16.49 -37.81 -11.86
C LEU A 141 -17.04 -36.50 -12.45
N THR A 142 -17.95 -35.88 -11.71
CA THR A 142 -18.36 -34.49 -11.93
C THR A 142 -17.38 -33.57 -11.22
N ARG A 143 -16.73 -32.66 -11.94
CA ARG A 143 -15.84 -31.67 -11.32
C ARG A 143 -16.64 -30.67 -10.47
N PRO A 144 -16.13 -30.17 -9.34
CA PRO A 144 -16.84 -29.15 -8.57
C PRO A 144 -16.96 -27.86 -9.39
N LEU A 145 -18.07 -27.16 -9.20
CA LEU A 145 -18.25 -25.80 -9.67
C LEU A 145 -17.23 -24.90 -8.95
N ARG A 146 -16.59 -24.02 -9.71
CA ARG A 146 -15.68 -22.99 -9.18
C ARG A 146 -16.02 -21.64 -9.79
N VAL A 147 -15.84 -20.59 -9.00
CA VAL A 147 -15.66 -19.24 -9.52
C VAL A 147 -14.24 -19.15 -10.08
N THR A 148 -14.14 -18.77 -11.34
CA THR A 148 -12.85 -18.68 -12.05
C THR A 148 -12.32 -17.25 -12.09
N ARG A 149 -13.23 -16.27 -12.00
CA ARG A 149 -12.89 -14.85 -12.01
C ARG A 149 -13.99 -14.03 -11.36
N ILE A 150 -13.60 -13.07 -10.52
CA ILE A 150 -14.42 -11.92 -10.20
C ILE A 150 -13.65 -10.67 -10.64
N GLN A 151 -14.31 -9.75 -11.33
CA GLN A 151 -13.66 -8.56 -11.87
C GLN A 151 -14.57 -7.34 -11.74
N VAL A 152 -13.99 -6.20 -11.36
CA VAL A 152 -14.63 -4.89 -11.41
C VAL A 152 -13.73 -3.96 -12.21
N ASP A 153 -14.23 -3.46 -13.33
CA ASP A 153 -13.45 -2.65 -14.29
C ASP A 153 -12.14 -3.35 -14.71
N THR A 154 -10.97 -2.83 -14.34
CA THR A 154 -9.66 -3.42 -14.64
C THR A 154 -9.10 -4.29 -13.51
N ILE A 155 -9.77 -4.33 -12.35
CA ILE A 155 -9.31 -5.02 -11.15
C ILE A 155 -9.90 -6.44 -11.13
N VAL A 156 -9.01 -7.43 -11.18
CA VAL A 156 -9.36 -8.84 -11.01
C VAL A 156 -9.14 -9.23 -9.55
N PHE A 157 -10.15 -9.80 -8.93
CA PHE A 157 -10.09 -10.22 -7.53
C PHE A 157 -9.14 -11.39 -7.37
N THR A 158 -8.38 -11.38 -6.28
CA THR A 158 -7.75 -12.56 -5.72
C THR A 158 -8.83 -13.37 -5.03
N LEU A 159 -9.08 -14.60 -5.51
CA LEU A 159 -10.12 -15.50 -5.00
C LEU A 159 -9.62 -16.31 -3.80
N ASP A 160 -9.20 -15.61 -2.75
CA ASP A 160 -8.67 -16.15 -1.50
C ASP A 160 -9.35 -15.41 -0.33
N ALA A 161 -9.81 -16.16 0.67
CA ALA A 161 -10.53 -15.61 1.82
C ALA A 161 -9.67 -14.69 2.69
N ASP A 162 -8.34 -14.91 2.69
CA ASP A 162 -7.40 -14.06 3.42
C ASP A 162 -6.97 -12.81 2.64
N ALA A 163 -7.38 -12.66 1.37
CA ALA A 163 -6.98 -11.55 0.52
C ALA A 163 -7.92 -10.34 0.66
N LEU A 164 -7.33 -9.15 0.76
CA LEU A 164 -8.04 -7.87 0.65
C LEU A 164 -7.92 -7.33 -0.77
N ASN A 165 -9.04 -7.29 -1.49
CA ASN A 165 -9.11 -6.69 -2.83
C ASN A 165 -9.35 -5.18 -2.70
N THR A 166 -8.38 -4.32 -3.04
CA THR A 166 -8.49 -2.86 -2.83
C THR A 166 -8.91 -2.10 -4.09
N ASP A 167 -9.28 -0.85 -3.89
CA ASP A 167 -9.63 0.11 -4.95
C ASP A 167 -10.82 -0.32 -5.82
N ILE A 168 -11.71 -1.15 -5.24
CA ILE A 168 -12.89 -1.61 -5.95
C ILE A 168 -13.85 -0.44 -6.17
N SER A 169 -14.29 -0.27 -7.40
CA SER A 169 -15.19 0.82 -7.76
C SER A 169 -16.50 0.74 -6.95
N VAL A 170 -16.93 1.88 -6.46
CA VAL A 170 -18.17 2.04 -5.70
C VAL A 170 -19.45 1.91 -6.54
N SER A 171 -19.37 2.01 -7.87
CA SER A 171 -20.56 2.05 -8.74
C SER A 171 -20.48 1.17 -9.99
N ARG A 172 -19.27 0.74 -10.41
CA ARG A 172 -19.12 -0.12 -11.59
C ARG A 172 -19.64 -1.54 -11.32
N PRO A 173 -20.19 -2.21 -12.34
CA PRO A 173 -20.65 -3.58 -12.18
C PRO A 173 -19.48 -4.54 -11.95
N MET A 174 -19.78 -5.60 -11.21
CA MET A 174 -18.90 -6.73 -10.95
C MET A 174 -19.26 -7.90 -11.88
N GLU A 175 -18.28 -8.48 -12.57
CA GLU A 175 -18.46 -9.68 -13.37
C GLU A 175 -17.98 -10.91 -12.60
N ILE A 176 -18.79 -11.98 -12.61
CA ILE A 176 -18.51 -13.26 -11.96
C ILE A 176 -18.54 -14.35 -13.04
N ALA A 177 -17.41 -15.04 -13.23
CA ALA A 177 -17.28 -16.13 -14.19
C ALA A 177 -17.17 -17.48 -13.48
N PHE A 178 -17.88 -18.47 -13.99
CA PHE A 178 -17.92 -19.83 -13.44
C PHE A 178 -17.26 -20.83 -14.39
N SER A 179 -16.67 -21.89 -13.81
CA SER A 179 -16.03 -22.99 -14.55
C SER A 179 -16.98 -23.79 -15.44
N HIS A 180 -18.29 -23.74 -15.19
CA HIS A 180 -19.33 -24.51 -15.88
C HIS A 180 -20.62 -23.69 -16.02
N PRO A 181 -21.45 -23.98 -17.03
CA PRO A 181 -22.80 -23.44 -17.14
C PRO A 181 -23.59 -23.69 -15.85
N LEU A 182 -24.25 -22.67 -15.30
CA LEU A 182 -24.98 -22.84 -14.04
C LEU A 182 -26.35 -23.50 -14.21
N GLY A 183 -27.00 -23.35 -15.38
CA GLY A 183 -28.34 -23.89 -15.62
C GLY A 183 -29.45 -23.28 -14.73
N ILE A 184 -29.19 -22.15 -14.06
CA ILE A 184 -30.14 -21.45 -13.18
C ILE A 184 -30.43 -20.03 -13.67
N SER A 185 -31.53 -19.45 -13.18
CA SER A 185 -31.85 -18.04 -13.43
C SER A 185 -30.88 -17.09 -12.68
N ALA A 186 -30.72 -15.87 -13.19
CA ALA A 186 -29.96 -14.82 -12.49
C ALA A 186 -30.53 -14.50 -11.09
N GLN A 187 -31.84 -14.66 -10.90
CA GLN A 187 -32.50 -14.48 -9.61
C GLN A 187 -32.11 -15.58 -8.61
N ASN A 188 -32.06 -16.84 -9.05
CA ASN A 188 -31.60 -17.95 -8.21
C ASN A 188 -30.12 -17.80 -7.86
N LEU A 189 -29.28 -17.29 -8.78
CA LEU A 189 -27.90 -16.96 -8.46
C LEU A 189 -27.82 -15.87 -7.39
N LYS A 190 -28.61 -14.80 -7.52
CA LYS A 190 -28.67 -13.69 -6.55
C LYS A 190 -29.00 -14.17 -5.14
N GLU A 191 -29.89 -15.16 -5.00
CA GLU A 191 -30.26 -15.73 -3.70
C GLU A 191 -29.11 -16.46 -2.99
N ASN A 192 -28.04 -16.80 -3.71
CA ASN A 192 -26.84 -17.45 -3.18
C ASN A 192 -25.66 -16.50 -2.99
N ILE A 193 -25.85 -15.19 -3.22
CA ILE A 193 -24.80 -14.18 -3.04
C ILE A 193 -25.27 -13.16 -2.00
N SER A 194 -24.41 -12.87 -1.02
CA SER A 194 -24.60 -11.76 -0.08
C SER A 194 -23.39 -10.85 -0.10
N ILE A 195 -23.63 -9.53 0.00
CA ILE A 195 -22.58 -8.53 0.15
C ILE A 195 -22.97 -7.65 1.34
N GLU A 196 -22.07 -7.50 2.29
CA GLU A 196 -22.28 -6.71 3.51
C GLU A 196 -21.09 -5.80 3.75
N GLY A 197 -21.33 -4.56 4.19
CA GLY A 197 -20.30 -3.64 4.65
C GLY A 197 -20.69 -3.07 6.01
N ARG A 198 -20.74 -1.74 6.13
CA ARG A 198 -21.43 -1.11 7.28
C ARG A 198 -22.92 -1.48 7.30
N ASP A 199 -23.52 -1.54 6.13
CA ASP A 199 -24.91 -1.84 5.88
C ASP A 199 -24.99 -2.98 4.85
N LYS A 200 -26.14 -3.67 4.75
CA LYS A 200 -26.37 -4.68 3.71
C LYS A 200 -26.34 -4.01 2.33
N VAL A 201 -25.66 -4.64 1.37
CA VAL A 201 -25.59 -4.14 -0.01
C VAL A 201 -26.58 -4.89 -0.89
N ASP A 202 -27.48 -4.14 -1.51
CA ASP A 202 -28.40 -4.66 -2.52
C ASP A 202 -27.83 -4.51 -3.94
N PHE A 203 -28.13 -5.48 -4.79
CA PHE A 203 -27.65 -5.54 -6.18
C PHE A 203 -28.61 -6.32 -7.07
N ASN A 204 -28.46 -6.18 -8.38
CA ASN A 204 -29.15 -6.96 -9.40
C ASN A 204 -28.15 -7.80 -10.18
N ILE A 205 -28.56 -8.99 -10.62
CA ILE A 205 -27.72 -9.87 -11.46
C ILE A 205 -28.34 -10.00 -12.85
N THR A 206 -27.50 -9.89 -13.88
CA THR A 206 -27.84 -10.17 -15.27
C THR A 206 -26.93 -11.27 -15.81
N ALA A 207 -27.50 -12.27 -16.49
CA ALA A 207 -26.71 -13.27 -17.20
C ALA A 207 -26.18 -12.68 -18.51
N LEU A 208 -24.85 -12.70 -18.70
CA LEU A 208 -24.20 -12.34 -19.97
C LEU A 208 -24.01 -13.59 -20.85
N SER A 209 -23.83 -14.75 -20.23
CA SER A 209 -23.85 -16.08 -20.82
C SER A 209 -24.15 -17.11 -19.72
N ASP A 210 -24.17 -18.40 -20.05
CA ASP A 210 -24.42 -19.46 -19.05
C ASP A 210 -23.31 -19.58 -18.00
N THR A 211 -22.12 -19.01 -18.26
CA THR A 211 -20.94 -19.04 -17.38
C THR A 211 -20.51 -17.67 -16.88
N LEU A 212 -21.15 -16.58 -17.32
CA LEU A 212 -20.74 -15.21 -16.99
C LEU A 212 -21.93 -14.37 -16.58
N PHE A 213 -21.84 -13.78 -15.39
CA PHE A 213 -22.91 -12.98 -14.79
C PHE A 213 -22.37 -11.62 -14.38
N GLN A 214 -23.20 -10.60 -14.50
CA GLN A 214 -22.89 -9.24 -14.10
C GLN A 214 -23.76 -8.83 -12.93
N LEU A 215 -23.14 -8.39 -11.84
CA LEU A 215 -23.74 -7.87 -10.63
C LEU A 215 -23.63 -6.33 -10.65
N GLN A 216 -24.76 -5.65 -10.57
CA GLN A 216 -24.84 -4.19 -10.50
C GLN A 216 -25.44 -3.78 -9.15
N PHE A 217 -24.71 -2.99 -8.37
CA PHE A 217 -25.22 -2.43 -7.11
C PHE A 217 -26.42 -1.52 -7.37
N THR A 218 -27.44 -1.57 -6.49
CA THR A 218 -28.64 -0.74 -6.62
C THR A 218 -28.40 0.70 -6.21
N GLU A 219 -27.44 0.91 -5.30
CA GLU A 219 -26.94 2.20 -4.86
C GLU A 219 -25.42 2.19 -4.94
N GLU A 220 -24.81 3.38 -5.04
CA GLU A 220 -23.35 3.52 -4.97
C GLU A 220 -22.86 3.08 -3.58
N LEU A 221 -21.84 2.24 -3.54
CA LEU A 221 -21.19 1.86 -2.28
C LEU A 221 -20.53 3.08 -1.64
N LYS A 222 -20.41 3.05 -0.32
CA LYS A 222 -19.60 4.04 0.39
C LYS A 222 -18.13 3.87 -0.03
N ASP A 223 -17.44 4.96 -0.30
CA ASP A 223 -16.02 4.95 -0.58
C ASP A 223 -15.20 4.58 0.67
N PHE A 224 -13.97 4.14 0.46
CA PHE A 224 -13.02 3.76 1.52
C PHE A 224 -13.62 2.86 2.61
N THR A 225 -14.45 1.90 2.21
CA THR A 225 -15.21 1.03 3.10
C THR A 225 -14.95 -0.43 2.76
N THR A 226 -14.70 -1.24 3.79
CA THR A 226 -14.55 -2.70 3.66
C THR A 226 -15.93 -3.36 3.53
N HIS A 227 -15.99 -4.34 2.62
CA HIS A 227 -17.15 -5.18 2.37
C HIS A 227 -16.73 -6.65 2.34
N GLU A 228 -17.64 -7.51 2.78
CA GLU A 228 -17.53 -8.96 2.69
C GLU A 228 -18.56 -9.46 1.67
N MET A 229 -18.10 -10.27 0.73
CA MET A 229 -18.91 -10.95 -0.26
C MET A 229 -18.87 -12.45 0.01
N VAL A 230 -20.03 -13.07 0.07
CA VAL A 230 -20.17 -14.53 0.22
C VAL A 230 -20.96 -15.07 -0.95
N ILE A 231 -20.42 -16.08 -1.63
CA ILE A 231 -21.16 -16.96 -2.54
C ILE A 231 -21.35 -18.28 -1.81
N GLY A 232 -22.57 -18.55 -1.37
CA GLY A 232 -22.88 -19.66 -0.46
C GLY A 232 -22.86 -21.03 -1.14
N SER A 233 -22.61 -22.07 -0.34
CA SER A 233 -22.62 -23.48 -0.79
C SER A 233 -23.97 -23.95 -1.35
N GLY A 234 -25.06 -23.25 -1.02
CA GLY A 234 -26.39 -23.48 -1.60
C GLY A 234 -26.43 -23.37 -3.14
N LEU A 235 -25.47 -22.64 -3.73
CA LEU A 235 -25.31 -22.54 -5.17
C LEU A 235 -25.08 -23.92 -5.80
N GLY A 236 -24.39 -24.82 -5.11
CA GLY A 236 -24.12 -26.14 -5.65
C GLY A 236 -25.38 -26.98 -5.82
N VAL A 237 -26.29 -26.93 -4.86
CA VAL A 237 -27.61 -27.58 -4.96
C VAL A 237 -28.43 -26.96 -6.09
N ALA A 238 -28.43 -25.63 -6.21
CA ALA A 238 -29.16 -24.93 -7.25
C ALA A 238 -28.64 -25.27 -8.66
N ALA A 239 -27.31 -25.37 -8.82
CA ALA A 239 -26.64 -25.69 -10.08
C ALA A 239 -26.52 -27.20 -10.37
N GLY A 240 -26.93 -28.06 -9.43
CA GLY A 240 -26.82 -29.52 -9.55
C GLY A 240 -25.37 -30.03 -9.58
N ARG A 241 -24.44 -29.34 -8.92
CA ARG A 241 -23.00 -29.65 -8.91
C ARG A 241 -22.36 -29.17 -7.61
N ASP A 242 -21.43 -29.93 -7.04
CA ASP A 242 -20.74 -29.54 -5.79
C ASP A 242 -20.10 -28.15 -5.91
N PHE A 243 -20.27 -27.31 -4.88
CA PHE A 243 -19.71 -25.97 -4.79
C PHE A 243 -19.31 -25.66 -3.34
N ASP A 244 -18.03 -25.37 -3.14
CA ASP A 244 -17.53 -24.86 -1.86
C ASP A 244 -17.85 -23.36 -1.76
N GLN A 245 -18.29 -22.93 -0.58
CA GLN A 245 -18.54 -21.51 -0.31
C GLN A 245 -17.28 -20.67 -0.58
N LEU A 246 -17.49 -19.52 -1.22
CA LEU A 246 -16.45 -18.54 -1.47
C LEU A 246 -16.72 -17.29 -0.64
N GLU A 247 -15.79 -16.95 0.24
CA GLU A 247 -15.79 -15.71 1.02
C GLU A 247 -14.68 -14.81 0.50
N LEU A 248 -14.98 -13.53 0.30
CA LEU A 248 -14.03 -12.54 -0.21
C LEU A 248 -14.21 -11.23 0.53
N THR A 249 -13.10 -10.57 0.83
CA THR A 249 -13.11 -9.21 1.35
C THR A 249 -12.63 -8.23 0.27
N PHE A 250 -13.32 -7.10 0.16
CA PHE A 250 -12.88 -6.00 -0.69
C PHE A 250 -13.04 -4.63 -0.03
N PHE A 251 -12.20 -3.69 -0.43
CA PHE A 251 -12.18 -2.31 0.04
C PHE A 251 -12.45 -1.37 -1.12
N THR A 252 -13.45 -0.51 -0.97
CA THR A 252 -13.85 0.41 -2.03
C THR A 252 -12.85 1.56 -2.19
N GLY A 253 -12.62 1.95 -3.44
CA GLY A 253 -11.81 3.12 -3.79
C GLY A 253 -12.57 4.44 -3.68
N LEU A 254 -11.95 5.51 -4.14
CA LEU A 254 -12.52 6.87 -4.18
C LEU A 254 -13.79 6.91 -5.04
N SER A 255 -14.87 7.51 -4.51
CA SER A 255 -16.03 7.85 -5.32
C SER A 255 -15.72 9.01 -6.27
N ALA A 256 -16.22 8.92 -7.50
CA ALA A 256 -16.18 10.04 -8.44
C ALA A 256 -17.19 11.14 -8.08
N THR A 257 -18.16 10.81 -7.21
CA THR A 257 -19.14 11.75 -6.68
C THR A 257 -18.54 12.46 -5.47
N THR A 258 -18.45 13.79 -5.55
CA THR A 258 -17.91 14.58 -4.43
C THR A 258 -18.96 14.78 -3.34
N ASP A 259 -18.59 14.54 -2.08
CA ASP A 259 -19.45 14.80 -0.91
C ASP A 259 -19.87 16.28 -0.78
N PHE A 260 -19.01 17.18 -1.25
CA PHE A 260 -19.21 18.62 -1.21
C PHE A 260 -18.88 19.24 -2.58
N PRO A 261 -19.47 20.41 -2.92
CA PRO A 261 -19.06 21.15 -4.10
C PRO A 261 -17.54 21.39 -4.11
N ILE A 262 -16.92 21.17 -5.27
CA ILE A 262 -15.50 21.47 -5.48
C ILE A 262 -15.30 22.97 -5.34
N VAL A 263 -14.37 23.37 -4.48
CA VAL A 263 -13.95 24.76 -4.33
C VAL A 263 -12.83 25.02 -5.34
N PRO A 264 -12.93 26.05 -6.21
CA PRO A 264 -11.85 26.42 -7.12
C PRO A 264 -10.55 26.76 -6.38
N ASP A 265 -9.39 26.47 -6.98
CA ASP A 265 -8.09 26.61 -6.31
C ASP A 265 -7.86 28.01 -5.71
N ASP A 266 -8.20 29.09 -6.42
CA ASP A 266 -8.04 30.46 -5.91
C ASP A 266 -8.92 30.73 -4.66
N GLU A 267 -10.15 30.20 -4.66
CA GLU A 267 -11.06 30.32 -3.52
C GLU A 267 -10.58 29.45 -2.37
N LEU A 268 -10.13 28.23 -2.65
CA LEU A 268 -9.55 27.32 -1.66
C LEU A 268 -8.31 27.96 -1.00
N LEU A 269 -7.40 28.53 -1.79
CA LEU A 269 -6.22 29.24 -1.28
C LEU A 269 -6.62 30.43 -0.42
N THR A 270 -7.64 31.20 -0.82
CA THR A 270 -8.14 32.31 0.00
C THR A 270 -8.70 31.82 1.33
N ILE A 271 -9.51 30.76 1.32
CA ILE A 271 -10.07 30.14 2.53
C ILE A 271 -8.97 29.63 3.45
N VAL A 272 -7.96 28.94 2.91
CA VAL A 272 -6.82 28.44 3.67
C VAL A 272 -6.04 29.61 4.28
N GLN A 273 -5.70 30.64 3.49
CA GLN A 273 -4.99 31.82 3.98
C GLN A 273 -5.75 32.54 5.10
N GLU A 274 -7.05 32.80 4.92
CA GLU A 274 -7.87 33.50 5.92
C GLU A 274 -8.00 32.68 7.21
N ARG A 275 -8.26 31.37 7.11
CA ARG A 275 -8.42 30.50 8.28
C ARG A 275 -7.11 30.31 9.04
N THR A 276 -6.00 30.11 8.33
CA THR A 276 -4.68 30.00 8.96
C THR A 276 -4.27 31.31 9.62
N PHE A 277 -4.57 32.46 9.00
CA PHE A 277 -4.30 33.78 9.58
C PHE A 277 -4.93 33.98 10.97
N ARG A 278 -6.12 33.40 11.21
CA ARG A 278 -6.79 33.46 12.53
C ARG A 278 -5.95 32.88 13.67
N TYR A 279 -4.99 31.99 13.39
CA TYR A 279 -4.04 31.52 14.39
C TYR A 279 -3.20 32.67 14.97
N PHE A 280 -2.71 33.56 14.10
CA PHE A 280 -1.91 34.71 14.51
C PHE A 280 -2.77 35.88 14.98
N TRP A 281 -3.99 35.98 14.46
CA TRP A 281 -4.88 37.10 14.72
C TRP A 281 -5.78 36.89 15.94
N ASP A 282 -6.73 35.95 15.84
CA ASP A 282 -7.73 35.64 16.86
C ASP A 282 -7.11 34.88 18.03
N PHE A 283 -6.21 33.92 17.72
CA PHE A 283 -5.52 33.11 18.72
C PHE A 283 -4.17 33.70 19.18
N GLY A 284 -3.78 34.87 18.65
CA GLY A 284 -2.65 35.65 19.15
C GLY A 284 -2.78 35.94 20.65
N HIS A 285 -1.66 36.03 21.36
CA HIS A 285 -1.68 36.26 22.80
C HIS A 285 -2.33 37.62 23.13
N PRO A 286 -3.33 37.68 24.01
CA PRO A 286 -4.14 38.88 24.20
C PRO A 286 -3.36 40.06 24.79
N ASP A 287 -2.29 39.81 25.56
CA ASP A 287 -1.54 40.87 26.24
C ASP A 287 -0.39 41.45 25.39
N CYS A 288 0.36 40.62 24.67
CA CYS A 288 1.51 41.04 23.86
C CYS A 288 1.28 40.98 22.35
N GLY A 289 0.21 40.34 21.88
CA GLY A 289 -0.11 40.20 20.45
C GLY A 289 0.73 39.17 19.68
N MET A 290 1.71 38.53 20.34
CA MET A 290 2.60 37.53 19.73
C MET A 290 1.92 36.18 19.49
N ALA A 291 2.51 35.36 18.63
CA ALA A 291 2.02 34.02 18.34
C ALA A 291 2.25 33.07 19.52
N ARG A 292 1.20 32.37 19.94
CA ARG A 292 1.32 31.26 20.89
C ARG A 292 2.06 30.11 20.21
N GLU A 293 2.79 29.31 20.98
CA GLU A 293 3.51 28.13 20.48
C GLU A 293 2.56 27.03 19.95
N ARG A 294 1.47 26.78 20.67
CA ARG A 294 0.43 25.80 20.39
C ARG A 294 -0.88 26.17 21.09
N ASN A 295 -1.96 25.45 20.76
CA ASN A 295 -3.28 25.67 21.33
C ASN A 295 -3.41 25.37 22.84
N THR A 296 -2.39 24.77 23.45
CA THR A 296 -2.35 24.37 24.87
C THR A 296 -1.27 25.08 25.70
N SER A 297 -0.56 26.07 25.16
CA SER A 297 0.66 26.64 25.78
C SER A 297 0.42 27.64 26.92
N GLY A 298 -0.84 27.90 27.31
CA GLY A 298 -1.16 29.00 28.22
C GLY A 298 -0.56 30.30 27.70
N ASN A 299 0.26 30.97 28.52
CA ASN A 299 0.86 32.26 28.19
C ASN A 299 2.19 32.17 27.41
N THR A 300 2.60 30.99 26.95
CA THR A 300 3.85 30.83 26.20
C THR A 300 3.69 31.34 24.77
N VAL A 301 4.55 32.28 24.36
CA VAL A 301 4.68 32.75 22.98
C VAL A 301 6.05 32.37 22.42
N THR A 302 6.13 32.11 21.12
CA THR A 302 7.37 31.77 20.39
C THR A 302 7.88 33.00 19.64
N SER A 303 9.18 33.27 19.69
CA SER A 303 9.79 34.38 18.95
C SER A 303 9.80 34.11 17.44
N GLY A 304 10.31 32.97 16.96
CA GLY A 304 10.37 32.67 15.54
C GLY A 304 8.99 32.53 14.90
N GLY A 305 8.07 31.81 15.55
CA GLY A 305 6.68 31.70 15.08
C GLY A 305 5.94 33.04 15.04
N SER A 306 6.31 33.99 15.92
CA SER A 306 5.79 35.35 15.86
C SER A 306 6.33 36.14 14.67
N GLY A 307 7.57 35.89 14.25
CA GLY A 307 8.11 36.41 12.99
C GLY A 307 7.24 36.06 11.78
N PHE A 308 6.82 34.80 11.70
CA PHE A 308 5.90 34.34 10.66
C PHE A 308 4.54 35.02 10.76
N GLY A 309 4.02 35.19 11.98
CA GLY A 309 2.77 35.90 12.24
C GLY A 309 2.80 37.37 11.80
N LEU A 310 3.93 38.06 11.99
CA LEU A 310 4.11 39.44 11.51
C LEU A 310 4.00 39.53 9.99
N MET A 311 4.61 38.58 9.26
CA MET A 311 4.52 38.50 7.79
C MET A 311 3.09 38.16 7.34
N ALA A 312 2.41 37.25 8.05
CA ALA A 312 1.03 36.89 7.76
C ALA A 312 0.08 38.09 7.90
N MET A 313 0.35 39.02 8.82
CA MET A 313 -0.44 40.25 8.94
C MET A 313 -0.28 41.18 7.73
N VAL A 314 0.90 41.24 7.09
CA VAL A 314 1.07 41.99 5.83
C VAL A 314 0.18 41.39 4.75
N VAL A 315 0.20 40.06 4.59
CA VAL A 315 -0.67 39.36 3.64
C VAL A 315 -2.15 39.61 3.94
N ALA A 316 -2.54 39.63 5.22
CA ALA A 316 -3.91 39.85 5.63
C ALA A 316 -4.42 41.27 5.33
N VAL A 317 -3.55 42.28 5.41
CA VAL A 317 -3.89 43.65 4.96
C VAL A 317 -4.10 43.67 3.45
N GLU A 318 -3.17 43.12 2.68
CA GLU A 318 -3.24 43.07 1.21
C GLU A 318 -4.45 42.28 0.69
N ARG A 319 -4.86 41.23 1.41
CA ARG A 319 -6.06 40.44 1.12
C ARG A 319 -7.36 41.05 1.66
N GLY A 320 -7.28 42.13 2.43
CA GLY A 320 -8.45 42.78 3.04
C GLY A 320 -9.12 41.97 4.16
N PHE A 321 -8.41 41.01 4.78
CA PHE A 321 -8.90 40.27 5.95
C PHE A 321 -8.93 41.16 7.20
N ILE A 322 -7.99 42.10 7.28
CA ILE A 322 -7.94 43.16 8.28
C ILE A 322 -7.59 44.48 7.61
N THR A 323 -7.90 45.58 8.28
CA THR A 323 -7.50 46.92 7.84
C THR A 323 -6.05 47.21 8.23
N MET A 324 -5.42 48.15 7.51
CA MET A 324 -4.09 48.66 7.86
C MET A 324 -4.05 49.23 9.30
N GLN A 325 -5.11 49.89 9.74
CA GLN A 325 -5.18 50.46 11.10
C GLN A 325 -5.19 49.37 12.18
N GLU A 326 -5.87 48.25 11.95
CA GLU A 326 -5.84 47.09 12.84
C GLU A 326 -4.46 46.46 12.88
N ALA A 327 -3.82 46.27 11.71
CA ALA A 327 -2.46 45.76 11.61
C ALA A 327 -1.46 46.64 12.38
N LEU A 328 -1.51 47.97 12.19
CA LEU A 328 -0.67 48.93 12.92
C LEU A 328 -0.84 48.80 14.43
N SER A 329 -2.07 48.70 14.92
CA SER A 329 -2.35 48.51 16.35
C SER A 329 -1.74 47.21 16.88
N ARG A 330 -1.81 46.11 16.11
CA ARG A 330 -1.21 44.84 16.48
C ARG A 330 0.31 44.89 16.45
N TRP A 331 0.91 45.45 15.41
CA TRP A 331 2.37 45.58 15.30
C TRP A 331 2.93 46.46 16.41
N GLU A 332 2.32 47.62 16.68
CA GLU A 332 2.68 48.50 17.81
C GLU A 332 2.76 47.74 19.14
N LYS A 333 1.75 46.90 19.39
CA LYS A 333 1.67 46.07 20.60
C LYS A 333 2.79 45.03 20.67
N VAL A 334 3.04 44.32 19.57
CA VAL A 334 4.11 43.31 19.49
C VAL A 334 5.49 43.97 19.65
N ILE A 335 5.76 45.07 18.94
CA ILE A 335 7.04 45.78 19.04
C ILE A 335 7.24 46.35 20.44
N GLY A 336 6.21 46.94 21.05
CA GLY A 336 6.28 47.43 22.43
C GLY A 336 6.60 46.34 23.44
N PHE A 337 6.05 45.14 23.26
CA PHE A 337 6.40 43.99 24.07
C PHE A 337 7.87 43.57 23.86
N LEU A 338 8.31 43.42 22.61
CA LEU A 338 9.67 42.98 22.27
C LEU A 338 10.77 43.93 22.75
N GLU A 339 10.48 45.23 22.88
CA GLU A 339 11.38 46.23 23.46
C GLU A 339 11.66 46.01 24.95
N THR A 340 10.73 45.34 25.65
CA THR A 340 10.78 45.11 27.10
C THR A 340 11.03 43.66 27.49
N ALA A 341 10.81 42.72 26.57
CA ALA A 341 11.05 41.30 26.80
C ALA A 341 12.55 41.01 27.02
N ASP A 342 12.83 39.91 27.71
CA ASP A 342 14.21 39.45 27.95
C ASP A 342 14.96 39.29 26.63
N ARG A 343 16.17 39.86 26.59
CA ARG A 343 17.11 39.74 25.47
C ARG A 343 18.51 39.45 25.99
N PHE A 344 19.25 38.67 25.21
CA PHE A 344 20.55 38.14 25.56
C PHE A 344 21.53 38.45 24.43
N HIS A 345 22.36 39.49 24.62
CA HIS A 345 23.15 40.08 23.53
C HIS A 345 22.26 40.44 22.32
N GLY A 346 21.12 41.06 22.64
CA GLY A 346 20.12 41.49 21.65
C GLY A 346 19.24 40.40 21.07
N ALA A 347 19.59 39.12 21.19
CA ALA A 347 18.75 38.00 20.73
C ALA A 347 17.63 37.68 21.74
N TRP A 348 16.46 37.31 21.24
CA TRP A 348 15.35 36.83 22.07
C TRP A 348 15.48 35.33 22.37
N PRO A 349 14.91 34.85 23.48
CA PRO A 349 14.80 33.42 23.72
C PRO A 349 13.78 32.78 22.76
N HIS A 350 13.83 31.46 22.67
CA HIS A 350 12.85 30.67 21.91
C HIS A 350 11.42 30.92 22.43
N TRP A 351 11.23 30.74 23.75
CA TRP A 351 9.95 30.96 24.40
C TRP A 351 10.00 32.13 25.37
N ILE A 352 8.94 32.95 25.31
CA ILE A 352 8.74 34.11 26.17
C ILE A 352 7.38 33.94 26.86
N ASN A 353 7.29 34.32 28.13
CA ASN A 353 6.01 34.48 28.79
C ASN A 353 5.32 35.74 28.25
N GLY A 354 4.23 35.55 27.50
CA GLY A 354 3.49 36.61 26.82
C GLY A 354 2.81 37.64 27.73
N GLN A 355 2.80 37.44 29.05
CA GLN A 355 2.33 38.43 30.02
C GLN A 355 3.46 39.27 30.60
N THR A 356 4.63 38.66 30.85
CA THR A 356 5.70 39.29 31.61
C THR A 356 6.89 39.73 30.76
N GLY A 357 7.08 39.14 29.57
CA GLY A 357 8.28 39.34 28.77
C GLY A 357 9.47 38.47 29.21
N ASN A 358 9.32 37.67 30.26
CA ASN A 358 10.42 36.85 30.78
C ASN A 358 10.66 35.61 29.92
N VAL A 359 11.91 35.17 29.82
CA VAL A 359 12.27 33.89 29.22
C VAL A 359 11.53 32.73 29.90
N ILE A 360 10.99 31.82 29.08
CA ILE A 360 10.60 30.47 29.52
C ILE A 360 11.68 29.52 29.00
N PRO A 361 12.48 28.89 29.88
CA PRO A 361 13.52 27.98 29.43
C PRO A 361 12.96 26.83 28.59
N PHE A 362 13.51 26.64 27.39
CA PHE A 362 13.16 25.50 26.53
C PHE A 362 13.77 24.19 27.06
N SER A 363 14.91 24.31 27.74
CA SER A 363 15.53 23.27 28.55
C SER A 363 16.30 23.89 29.72
N ALA A 364 16.88 23.08 30.61
CA ALA A 364 17.63 23.59 31.76
C ALA A 364 18.83 24.48 31.37
N ALA A 365 19.50 24.18 30.25
CA ALA A 365 20.63 24.96 29.75
C ALA A 365 20.21 26.02 28.71
N ASP A 366 18.97 25.95 28.23
CA ASP A 366 18.43 26.81 27.18
C ASP A 366 17.43 27.81 27.79
N ASN A 367 18.00 28.77 28.52
CA ASN A 367 17.29 29.83 29.24
C ASN A 367 17.81 31.22 28.84
N GLY A 368 18.41 31.33 27.66
CA GLY A 368 19.01 32.55 27.13
C GLY A 368 18.57 32.83 25.70
N GLY A 369 19.44 33.42 24.89
CA GLY A 369 19.11 33.77 23.51
C GLY A 369 19.14 32.56 22.59
N ASP A 370 18.12 32.46 21.74
CA ASP A 370 18.05 31.54 20.60
C ASP A 370 18.23 32.37 19.32
N LEU A 371 19.38 32.21 18.67
CA LEU A 371 19.74 32.99 17.50
C LEU A 371 18.94 32.59 16.24
N VAL A 372 18.49 31.34 16.17
CA VAL A 372 17.70 30.85 15.03
C VAL A 372 16.29 31.42 15.09
N GLU A 373 15.64 31.33 16.24
CA GLU A 373 14.32 31.91 16.45
C GLU A 373 14.34 33.44 16.32
N THR A 374 15.41 34.08 16.81
CA THR A 374 15.66 35.51 16.61
C THR A 374 15.76 35.86 15.11
N ALA A 375 16.44 35.04 14.30
CA ALA A 375 16.54 35.28 12.86
C ALA A 375 15.18 35.19 12.15
N PHE A 376 14.33 34.24 12.54
CA PHE A 376 12.97 34.14 12.01
C PHE A 376 12.11 35.33 12.43
N LEU A 377 12.21 35.78 13.68
CA LEU A 377 11.55 36.99 14.15
C LEU A 377 12.00 38.22 13.38
N VAL A 378 13.31 38.42 13.22
CA VAL A 378 13.91 39.53 12.51
C VAL A 378 13.52 39.55 11.03
N GLN A 379 13.48 38.40 10.36
CA GLN A 379 12.97 38.30 8.99
C GLN A 379 11.55 38.87 8.89
N GLY A 380 10.67 38.56 9.86
CA GLY A 380 9.33 39.13 9.94
C GLY A 380 9.32 40.63 10.23
N LEU A 381 10.15 41.07 11.19
CA LEU A 381 10.30 42.49 11.53
C LEU A 381 10.74 43.33 10.32
N LEU A 382 11.76 42.89 9.59
CA LEU A 382 12.25 43.60 8.42
C LEU A 382 11.22 43.62 7.28
N THR A 383 10.41 42.57 7.14
CA THR A 383 9.29 42.55 6.20
C THR A 383 8.26 43.64 6.53
N VAL A 384 7.82 43.73 7.79
CA VAL A 384 6.90 44.78 8.25
C VAL A 384 7.53 46.17 8.06
N ARG A 385 8.80 46.34 8.46
CA ARG A 385 9.53 47.60 8.31
C ARG A 385 9.55 48.09 6.86
N GLN A 386 9.71 47.19 5.89
CA GLN A 386 9.74 47.54 4.47
C GLN A 386 8.34 47.78 3.87
N TYR A 387 7.31 47.20 4.46
CA TYR A 387 5.92 47.40 4.04
C TYR A 387 5.35 48.76 4.46
N LEU A 388 5.80 49.28 5.60
CA LEU A 388 5.37 50.56 6.17
C LEU A 388 5.84 51.79 5.34
N LEU A 389 5.01 52.82 5.28
CA LEU A 389 5.24 54.06 4.56
C LEU A 389 6.00 55.09 5.40
N GLN A 390 7.15 55.56 4.91
CA GLN A 390 7.98 56.54 5.62
C GLN A 390 7.31 57.91 5.81
N GLU A 391 6.33 58.25 4.97
CA GLU A 391 5.64 59.55 4.99
C GLU A 391 4.49 59.62 6.00
N ALA A 392 4.07 58.48 6.57
CA ALA A 392 3.00 58.40 7.57
C ALA A 392 3.60 58.39 8.99
N PRO A 393 3.40 59.44 9.83
CA PRO A 393 4.13 59.58 11.10
C PRO A 393 4.05 58.39 12.06
N GLN A 394 2.89 57.73 12.15
CA GLN A 394 2.73 56.53 12.98
C GLN A 394 3.58 55.36 12.47
N GLU A 395 3.58 55.17 11.15
CA GLU A 395 4.36 54.13 10.48
C GLU A 395 5.87 54.42 10.57
N THR A 396 6.28 55.69 10.40
CA THR A 396 7.67 56.14 10.57
C THR A 396 8.19 55.83 11.97
N GLY A 397 7.37 56.04 13.02
CA GLY A 397 7.73 55.71 14.40
C GLY A 397 8.00 54.22 14.58
N LEU A 398 7.13 53.37 14.03
CA LEU A 398 7.27 51.92 14.08
C LEU A 398 8.48 51.43 13.27
N ILE A 399 8.76 52.02 12.10
CA ILE A 399 9.98 51.75 11.31
C ILE A 399 11.24 51.99 12.14
N GLY A 400 11.31 53.12 12.85
CA GLY A 400 12.46 53.47 13.70
C GLY A 400 12.69 52.46 14.82
N ARG A 401 11.61 52.05 15.50
CA ARG A 401 11.66 51.07 16.60
C ARG A 401 12.06 49.68 16.12
N ILE A 402 11.49 49.22 15.00
CA ILE A 402 11.91 47.96 14.37
C ILE A 402 13.40 48.02 13.97
N THR A 403 13.85 49.15 13.42
CA THR A 403 15.27 49.35 13.05
C THR A 403 16.16 49.20 14.28
N ALA A 404 15.83 49.86 15.39
CA ALA A 404 16.60 49.77 16.63
C ALA A 404 16.63 48.33 17.20
N LEU A 405 15.52 47.59 17.13
CA LEU A 405 15.45 46.20 17.56
C LEU A 405 16.35 45.30 16.70
N TRP A 406 16.28 45.43 15.38
CA TRP A 406 17.13 44.70 14.42
C TRP A 406 18.62 44.99 14.63
N GLU A 407 18.98 46.27 14.66
CA GLU A 407 20.37 46.72 14.82
C GLU A 407 20.92 46.40 16.22
N GLY A 408 20.06 46.13 17.19
CA GLY A 408 20.45 45.73 18.54
C GLY A 408 20.83 44.25 18.68
N VAL A 409 20.63 43.41 17.65
CA VAL A 409 21.01 41.98 17.73
C VAL A 409 22.51 41.83 17.50
N GLU A 410 23.24 41.34 18.51
CA GLU A 410 24.69 41.19 18.47
C GLU A 410 25.10 39.87 17.78
N TRP A 411 24.85 39.72 16.47
CA TRP A 411 25.14 38.48 15.74
C TRP A 411 26.58 37.98 15.90
N ASN A 412 27.54 38.91 15.92
CA ASN A 412 28.95 38.59 16.10
C ASN A 412 29.29 38.05 17.50
N TRP A 413 28.49 38.31 18.54
CA TRP A 413 28.65 37.70 19.86
C TRP A 413 28.52 36.17 19.78
N TYR A 414 27.54 35.70 19.02
CA TYR A 414 27.23 34.29 18.85
C TYR A 414 28.26 33.52 17.99
N THR A 415 29.38 34.15 17.64
CA THR A 415 30.56 33.46 17.07
C THR A 415 31.46 32.88 18.15
N LYS A 416 31.20 33.20 19.44
CA LYS A 416 32.11 32.91 20.56
C LYS A 416 33.50 33.55 20.38
N GLY A 417 33.59 34.62 19.57
CA GLY A 417 34.87 35.24 19.19
C GLY A 417 35.75 34.34 18.31
N GLN A 418 35.16 33.33 17.66
CA GLN A 418 35.87 32.37 16.82
C GLN A 418 35.44 32.49 15.36
N ASN A 419 36.37 32.29 14.43
CA ASN A 419 36.08 32.25 13.00
C ASN A 419 35.70 30.82 12.57
N GLU A 420 34.72 30.22 13.25
CA GLU A 420 34.32 28.84 12.97
C GLU A 420 32.87 28.74 12.48
N ALA A 421 31.91 29.23 13.25
CA ALA A 421 30.48 29.16 12.97
C ALA A 421 29.71 30.14 13.89
N LEU A 422 28.45 30.38 13.57
CA LEU A 422 27.49 30.87 14.56
C LEU A 422 27.03 29.73 15.47
N TYR A 423 26.79 30.05 16.74
CA TYR A 423 26.21 29.17 17.73
C TYR A 423 24.75 29.48 17.92
N TRP A 424 23.95 28.43 18.07
CA TRP A 424 22.50 28.54 18.18
C TRP A 424 22.08 29.25 19.48
N HIS A 425 22.74 28.92 20.59
CA HIS A 425 22.31 29.37 21.92
C HIS A 425 23.45 30.04 22.69
N TRP A 426 23.08 31.02 23.51
CA TRP A 426 23.92 31.57 24.57
C TRP A 426 23.05 31.87 25.81
N SER A 427 23.55 31.55 26.99
CA SER A 427 22.86 31.76 28.27
C SER A 427 23.69 32.62 29.22
N PRO A 428 23.06 33.51 30.03
CA PRO A 428 23.79 34.23 31.08
C PRO A 428 24.31 33.29 32.18
N ASP A 429 23.62 32.18 32.44
CA ASP A 429 23.98 31.23 33.51
C ASP A 429 24.92 30.11 33.01
N ASN A 430 24.81 29.77 31.72
CA ASN A 430 25.48 28.59 31.14
C ASN A 430 26.43 28.94 29.96
N GLU A 431 26.56 30.22 29.61
CA GLU A 431 27.31 30.70 28.46
C GLU A 431 26.99 29.90 27.18
N PHE A 432 28.00 29.32 26.53
CA PHE A 432 27.87 28.49 25.33
C PHE A 432 27.83 26.98 25.64
N GLN A 433 27.36 26.56 26.83
CA GLN A 433 27.39 25.15 27.24
C GLN A 433 26.67 24.21 26.27
N ILE A 434 25.55 24.63 25.67
CA ILE A 434 24.83 23.83 24.66
C ILE A 434 25.74 23.53 23.46
N ASN A 435 26.65 24.46 23.12
CA ASN A 435 27.73 24.27 22.15
C ASN A 435 27.26 23.78 20.76
N LEU A 436 26.04 24.17 20.37
CA LEU A 436 25.43 23.77 19.10
C LEU A 436 25.80 24.75 17.99
N LYS A 437 26.69 24.33 17.09
CA LYS A 437 27.08 25.09 15.91
C LYS A 437 25.99 25.00 14.85
N ILE A 438 25.63 26.12 14.25
CA ILE A 438 24.67 26.18 13.15
C ILE A 438 25.39 25.80 11.85
N ARG A 439 25.03 24.66 11.26
CA ARG A 439 25.73 24.05 10.11
C ARG A 439 24.74 23.66 9.02
N GLY A 440 25.03 24.02 7.77
CA GLY A 440 24.16 23.77 6.63
C GLY A 440 24.37 22.38 5.99
N HIS A 441 23.44 21.94 5.14
CA HIS A 441 22.21 22.64 4.77
C HIS A 441 21.01 22.18 5.61
N ASN A 442 20.29 23.15 6.18
CA ASN A 442 19.06 22.99 6.98
C ASN A 442 18.28 24.33 7.03
N GLU A 443 17.28 24.46 7.91
CA GLU A 443 16.36 25.60 8.05
C GLU A 443 16.99 26.96 8.41
N THR A 444 18.29 26.99 8.74
CA THR A 444 18.94 28.12 9.43
C THR A 444 19.73 29.06 8.51
N GLN A 445 19.56 28.96 7.18
CA GLN A 445 20.33 29.80 6.23
C GLN A 445 20.16 31.29 6.50
N ILE A 446 18.93 31.73 6.81
CA ILE A 446 18.59 33.14 7.05
C ILE A 446 19.35 33.72 8.25
N VAL A 447 19.77 32.89 9.21
CA VAL A 447 20.58 33.32 10.36
C VAL A 447 21.89 33.94 9.89
N TYR A 448 22.59 33.26 8.97
CA TYR A 448 23.85 33.75 8.45
C TYR A 448 23.67 34.94 7.50
N ILE A 449 22.59 34.95 6.71
CA ILE A 449 22.28 36.07 5.81
C ILE A 449 22.01 37.35 6.61
N LEU A 450 21.18 37.26 7.65
CA LEU A 450 20.94 38.38 8.55
C LEU A 450 22.21 38.77 9.31
N ALA A 451 22.93 37.82 9.89
CA ALA A 451 24.19 38.12 10.56
C ALA A 451 25.20 38.86 9.65
N ALA A 452 25.29 38.52 8.37
CA ALA A 452 26.14 39.22 7.41
C ALA A 452 25.58 40.59 6.98
N SER A 453 24.25 40.77 7.09
CA SER A 453 23.55 42.00 6.71
C SER A 453 23.44 43.02 7.85
N SER A 454 23.80 42.64 9.09
CA SER A 454 23.74 43.54 10.24
C SER A 454 24.67 44.75 10.06
N PRO A 455 24.17 45.99 10.16
CA PRO A 455 25.02 47.18 10.01
C PRO A 455 25.85 47.50 11.27
N THR A 456 25.52 46.90 12.40
CA THR A 456 26.10 47.18 13.72
C THR A 456 26.92 46.04 14.29
N HIS A 457 26.50 44.78 14.05
CA HIS A 457 27.14 43.59 14.58
C HIS A 457 27.40 42.51 13.50
N PRO A 458 28.02 42.84 12.35
CA PRO A 458 28.18 41.89 11.25
C PRO A 458 29.17 40.76 11.58
N ILE A 459 28.93 39.59 10.98
CA ILE A 459 29.92 38.51 10.93
C ILE A 459 30.89 38.68 9.75
N ALA A 460 32.12 38.16 9.89
CA ALA A 460 33.05 38.04 8.78
C ALA A 460 32.57 36.98 7.75
N PRO A 461 32.81 37.15 6.44
CA PRO A 461 32.42 36.16 5.42
C PRO A 461 32.93 34.74 5.67
N GLU A 462 34.12 34.62 6.29
CA GLU A 462 34.70 33.32 6.64
C GLU A 462 33.78 32.50 7.54
N ILE A 463 33.03 33.12 8.45
CA ILE A 463 32.10 32.42 9.35
C ILE A 463 30.99 31.72 8.57
N TYR A 464 30.53 32.27 7.44
CA TYR A 464 29.60 31.56 6.55
C TYR A 464 30.30 30.40 5.83
N ASN A 465 31.46 30.66 5.24
CA ASN A 465 32.20 29.67 4.44
C ASN A 465 32.63 28.46 5.27
N SER A 466 33.31 28.69 6.39
CA SER A 466 33.77 27.64 7.30
C SER A 466 32.63 27.08 8.14
N GLY A 467 31.65 27.91 8.51
CA GLY A 467 30.55 27.62 9.42
C GLY A 467 29.39 26.92 8.72
N TYR A 468 28.50 27.70 8.12
CA TYR A 468 27.31 27.21 7.47
C TYR A 468 27.65 26.27 6.30
N ALA A 469 28.50 26.71 5.37
CA ALA A 469 28.86 25.95 4.18
C ALA A 469 29.84 24.81 4.43
N ARG A 470 30.42 24.73 5.63
CA ARG A 470 31.38 23.69 6.06
C ARG A 470 32.54 23.53 5.07
N SER A 471 33.03 24.63 4.51
CA SER A 471 34.06 24.65 3.46
C SER A 471 33.72 23.75 2.25
N GLY A 472 32.45 23.75 1.85
CA GLY A 472 31.90 22.90 0.78
C GLY A 472 31.24 21.61 1.25
N GLY A 473 31.38 21.25 2.53
CA GLY A 473 30.80 20.04 3.10
C GLY A 473 29.27 20.00 3.16
N MET A 474 28.56 21.10 2.85
CA MET A 474 27.09 21.10 2.72
C MET A 474 26.58 20.54 1.37
N ALA A 475 27.47 20.31 0.40
CA ALA A 475 27.11 19.75 -0.91
C ALA A 475 26.66 18.29 -0.80
N ASN A 476 25.63 17.94 -1.59
CA ASN A 476 25.12 16.57 -1.75
C ASN A 476 25.40 16.08 -3.18
N GLY A 477 24.61 16.58 -4.15
CA GLY A 477 24.77 16.29 -5.58
C GLY A 477 24.22 14.93 -6.04
N GLN A 478 23.60 14.13 -5.16
CA GLN A 478 23.04 12.82 -5.51
C GLN A 478 21.63 12.93 -6.11
N SER A 479 21.18 11.84 -6.73
CA SER A 479 19.82 11.72 -7.29
C SER A 479 18.93 10.83 -6.43
N TYR A 480 17.73 11.34 -6.09
CA TYR A 480 16.68 10.60 -5.40
C TYR A 480 15.42 10.68 -6.25
N TYR A 481 14.83 9.53 -6.61
CA TYR A 481 13.67 9.45 -7.51
C TYR A 481 13.89 10.14 -8.86
N GLY A 482 15.13 10.15 -9.37
CA GLY A 482 15.49 10.84 -10.62
C GLY A 482 15.67 12.35 -10.50
N ILE A 483 15.54 12.93 -9.30
CA ILE A 483 15.71 14.36 -9.03
C ILE A 483 17.06 14.58 -8.36
N THR A 484 17.87 15.50 -8.88
CA THR A 484 19.17 15.85 -8.28
C THR A 484 18.95 16.80 -7.11
N LEU A 485 19.49 16.45 -5.94
CA LEU A 485 19.47 17.29 -4.75
C LEU A 485 20.86 17.95 -4.54
N PRO A 486 21.00 19.27 -4.73
CA PRO A 486 22.33 19.91 -4.70
C PRO A 486 22.98 19.96 -3.32
N LEU A 487 22.20 20.17 -2.26
CA LEU A 487 22.67 20.44 -0.90
C LEU A 487 21.93 19.58 0.13
N GLY A 488 22.54 19.39 1.31
CA GLY A 488 21.87 18.79 2.46
C GLY A 488 22.07 17.28 2.60
N SER A 489 21.34 16.65 3.52
CA SER A 489 21.41 15.21 3.74
C SER A 489 20.72 14.43 2.61
N ASP A 490 20.88 13.11 2.62
CA ASP A 490 20.08 12.22 1.77
C ASP A 490 18.58 12.53 1.94
N TYR A 491 17.87 12.60 0.81
CA TYR A 491 16.45 12.95 0.75
C TYR A 491 16.09 14.35 1.31
N GLY A 492 17.05 15.24 1.55
CA GLY A 492 16.83 16.67 1.85
C GLY A 492 16.48 17.02 3.29
N GLY A 493 15.98 16.06 4.09
CA GLY A 493 15.52 16.30 5.46
C GLY A 493 14.04 16.75 5.52
N PRO A 494 13.57 17.21 6.69
CA PRO A 494 12.22 17.73 6.83
C PRO A 494 11.95 18.90 5.88
N LEU A 495 10.78 18.88 5.21
CA LEU A 495 10.50 19.83 4.13
C LEU A 495 10.49 21.30 4.57
N PHE A 496 10.29 21.60 5.86
CA PHE A 496 10.35 22.97 6.36
C PHE A 496 11.73 23.62 6.22
N PHE A 497 12.80 22.85 5.95
CA PHE A 497 14.11 23.38 5.56
C PHE A 497 14.03 24.26 4.30
N ALA A 498 13.10 23.93 3.39
CA ALA A 498 12.81 24.71 2.19
C ALA A 498 11.81 25.87 2.43
N HIS A 499 11.37 26.11 3.68
CA HIS A 499 10.36 27.13 3.99
C HIS A 499 10.91 28.29 4.84
N TYR A 500 11.36 28.04 6.07
CA TYR A 500 11.50 29.10 7.10
C TYR A 500 12.50 30.19 6.72
N SER A 501 13.64 29.81 6.12
CA SER A 501 14.65 30.78 5.66
C SER A 501 14.23 31.55 4.41
N TYR A 502 13.17 31.14 3.72
CA TYR A 502 12.78 31.63 2.40
C TYR A 502 11.40 32.28 2.37
N LEU A 503 10.87 32.66 3.54
CA LEU A 503 9.62 33.41 3.62
C LEU A 503 9.80 34.85 3.16
N GLY A 504 10.97 35.45 3.45
CA GLY A 504 11.37 36.78 2.99
C GLY A 504 12.53 36.75 2.00
N LEU A 505 13.50 35.84 2.16
CA LEU A 505 14.57 35.63 1.20
C LEU A 505 14.05 34.87 -0.02
N ASP A 506 14.04 35.52 -1.18
CA ASP A 506 13.53 34.94 -2.43
C ASP A 506 14.51 33.92 -3.05
N PRO A 507 14.13 32.64 -3.22
CA PRO A 507 15.00 31.59 -3.76
C PRO A 507 14.92 31.40 -5.29
N ARG A 508 14.17 32.23 -6.03
CA ARG A 508 13.85 32.03 -7.47
C ARG A 508 14.95 32.43 -8.45
#